data_AF-A0A7V9JYM4-F1
#
_entry.id   AF-A0A7V9JYM4-F1
#
_cell.length_a   1.000
_cell.length_b   1.000
_cell.length_c   1.000
_cell.angle_alpha   90.00
_cell.angle_beta   90.00
_cell.angle_gamma   90.00
#
_symmetry.space_group_name_H-M   'P 1'
#
loop_
_entity.id
_entity.type
_entity.pdbx_description
1 polymer ?
#
loop_
_entity_poly.entity_id
_entity_poly.type
_entity_poly.pdbx_seq_one_letter_code
_entity_poly.pdbx_strand_id
1 'polypeptide(L)'
;MATATAPGETLRKKADVRAAVDLPGVPAGTEGNVFMVTGLTWTRYWVRFANGVERGTLDRRVLLTPEEWTEAERRRDAGEEAPAAAEGSDADAAGEGEGPAAAAEGVTVGGVTIPAHLLERSKTRREVLGK
;
A
#
# COMPACT_ATOMS: atom_id res chain seq x y z
N MET A 1 18.56 13.67 24.36
CA MET A 1 19.35 14.12 23.21
C MET A 1 18.53 13.83 21.96
N ALA A 2 17.86 14.84 21.40
CA ALA A 2 17.17 14.68 20.13
C ALA A 2 18.21 14.85 19.01
N THR A 3 18.66 13.75 18.43
CA THR A 3 19.45 13.79 17.19
C THR A 3 18.58 14.44 16.11
N ALA A 4 19.08 15.51 15.50
CA ALA A 4 18.42 16.12 14.36
C ALA A 4 18.46 15.12 13.19
N THR A 5 17.35 14.40 13.02
CA THR A 5 17.01 13.58 11.84
C THR A 5 17.31 14.37 10.57
N ALA A 6 18.05 13.76 9.65
CA ALA A 6 18.50 14.41 8.43
C ALA A 6 17.31 14.96 7.62
N PRO A 7 17.46 16.08 6.88
CA PRO A 7 16.40 16.55 6.00
C PRO A 7 16.06 15.43 5.00
N GLY A 8 14.80 14.96 5.05
CA GLY A 8 14.31 13.83 4.25
C GLY A 8 14.02 12.56 5.06
N GLU A 9 14.52 12.40 6.28
CA GLU A 9 14.31 11.13 7.00
C GLU A 9 12.91 11.02 7.64
N THR A 10 12.22 12.14 7.91
CA THR A 10 10.81 12.14 8.37
C THR A 10 9.98 13.26 7.73
N LEU A 11 8.70 12.99 7.47
CA LEU A 11 7.73 13.97 6.97
C LEU A 11 6.96 14.63 8.12
N ARG A 12 6.59 15.90 7.94
CA ARG A 12 5.78 16.66 8.89
C ARG A 12 4.32 16.74 8.44
N LYS A 13 3.42 17.03 9.37
CA LYS A 13 2.05 17.40 9.03
C LYS A 13 2.07 18.65 8.12
N LYS A 14 1.21 18.65 7.12
CA LYS A 14 1.11 19.58 5.99
C LYS A 14 2.29 19.55 5.01
N ALA A 15 3.20 18.57 5.10
CA ALA A 15 4.23 18.41 4.08
C ALA A 15 3.59 17.96 2.76
N ASP A 16 4.07 18.55 1.67
CA ASP A 16 3.70 18.14 0.32
C ASP A 16 4.55 16.95 -0.10
N VAL A 17 3.91 15.98 -0.75
CA VAL A 17 4.51 14.71 -1.14
C VAL A 17 3.97 14.24 -2.48
N ARG A 18 4.67 13.31 -3.10
CA ARG A 18 4.21 12.53 -4.26
C ARG A 18 4.31 11.04 -3.95
N ALA A 19 3.37 10.26 -4.50
CA ALA A 19 3.41 8.80 -4.41
C ALA A 19 4.64 8.28 -5.17
N ALA A 20 5.56 7.58 -4.49
CA ALA A 20 6.78 7.07 -5.12
C ALA A 20 6.50 5.91 -6.10
N VAL A 21 5.47 5.14 -5.78
CA VAL A 21 5.01 3.91 -6.45
C VAL A 21 3.50 3.97 -6.66
N ASP A 22 2.97 3.08 -7.49
CA ASP A 22 1.53 2.90 -7.62
C ASP A 22 0.97 2.33 -6.31
N LEU A 23 0.06 3.07 -5.70
CA LEU A 23 -0.70 2.65 -4.53
C LEU A 23 -2.12 2.29 -4.97
N PRO A 24 -2.88 1.51 -4.18
CA PRO A 24 -4.26 1.19 -4.52
C PRO A 24 -5.07 2.46 -4.79
N GLY A 25 -5.54 2.67 -6.03
CA GLY A 25 -6.30 3.85 -6.43
C GLY A 25 -5.52 5.18 -6.44
N VAL A 26 -4.19 5.17 -6.31
CA VAL A 26 -3.34 6.37 -6.40
C VAL A 26 -2.13 6.04 -7.28
N PRO A 27 -2.10 6.49 -8.54
CA PRO A 27 -0.96 6.27 -9.42
C PRO A 27 0.34 6.89 -8.88
N ALA A 28 1.48 6.34 -9.25
CA ALA A 28 2.79 6.94 -8.96
C ALA A 28 2.87 8.38 -9.48
N GLY A 29 3.54 9.25 -8.73
CA GLY A 29 3.66 10.68 -9.03
C GLY A 29 2.48 11.54 -8.59
N THR A 30 1.38 10.92 -8.14
CA THR A 30 0.21 11.69 -7.66
C THR A 30 0.60 12.54 -6.46
N GLU A 31 0.31 13.84 -6.54
CA GLU A 31 0.56 14.80 -5.47
C GLU A 31 -0.38 14.56 -4.29
N GLY A 32 0.11 14.81 -3.08
CA GLY A 32 -0.67 14.70 -1.86
C GLY A 32 -0.12 15.54 -0.72
N ASN A 33 -0.93 15.70 0.31
CA ASN A 33 -0.56 16.42 1.52
C ASN A 33 -0.71 15.53 2.76
N VAL A 34 0.31 15.51 3.62
CA VAL A 34 0.32 14.74 4.86
C VAL A 34 -0.58 15.42 5.89
N PHE A 35 -1.72 14.84 6.26
CA PHE A 35 -2.61 15.45 7.26
C PHE A 35 -2.43 14.88 8.67
N MET A 36 -1.83 13.70 8.79
CA MET A 36 -1.55 13.08 10.09
C MET A 36 -0.27 12.24 10.02
N VAL A 37 0.47 12.29 11.12
CA VAL A 37 1.68 11.50 11.37
C VAL A 37 1.45 10.76 12.68
N THR A 38 1.56 9.45 12.67
CA THR A 38 1.25 8.59 13.83
C THR A 38 2.33 7.55 14.02
N GLY A 39 2.73 7.27 15.25
CA GLY A 39 3.73 6.24 15.52
C GLY A 39 4.41 6.42 16.87
N LEU A 40 4.64 5.32 17.58
CA LEU A 40 5.53 5.29 18.75
C LEU A 40 6.88 4.66 18.37
N THR A 41 6.85 3.42 17.89
CA THR A 41 8.04 2.70 17.40
C THR A 41 8.26 2.90 15.92
N TRP A 42 7.19 2.92 15.10
CA TRP A 42 7.25 3.13 13.66
C TRP A 42 6.36 4.29 13.23
N THR A 43 6.90 5.18 12.41
CA THR A 43 6.20 6.36 11.89
C THR A 43 5.36 5.99 10.68
N ARG A 44 4.09 6.35 10.73
CA ARG A 44 3.09 6.15 9.68
C ARG A 44 2.48 7.47 9.27
N TYR A 45 2.23 7.60 7.98
CA TYR A 45 1.70 8.81 7.37
C TYR A 45 0.30 8.57 6.83
N TRP A 46 -0.54 9.59 7.03
CA TRP A 46 -1.84 9.67 6.38
C TRP A 46 -1.82 10.84 5.42
N VAL A 47 -2.12 10.54 4.16
CA VAL A 47 -1.96 11.46 3.04
C VAL A 47 -3.29 11.55 2.31
N ARG A 48 -3.67 12.79 1.98
CA ARG A 48 -4.77 13.06 1.07
C ARG A 48 -4.18 13.42 -0.29
N PHE A 49 -4.45 12.60 -1.29
CA PHE A 49 -3.96 12.79 -2.64
C PHE A 49 -4.88 13.69 -3.47
N ALA A 50 -4.31 14.34 -4.48
CA ALA A 50 -5.01 15.27 -5.37
C ALA A 50 -6.11 14.59 -6.19
N ASN A 51 -6.03 13.28 -6.39
CA ASN A 51 -7.09 12.48 -7.02
C ASN A 51 -8.32 12.22 -6.11
N GLY A 52 -8.34 12.80 -4.90
CA GLY A 52 -9.44 12.68 -3.94
C GLY A 52 -9.37 11.43 -3.06
N VAL A 53 -8.36 10.58 -3.24
CA VAL A 53 -8.18 9.36 -2.44
C VAL A 53 -7.35 9.66 -1.20
N GLU A 54 -7.82 9.20 -0.05
CA GLU A 54 -7.07 9.22 1.20
C GLU A 54 -6.43 7.85 1.46
N ARG A 55 -5.16 7.85 1.88
CA ARG A 55 -4.43 6.64 2.28
C ARG A 55 -3.78 6.86 3.62
N GLY A 56 -4.04 5.94 4.54
CA GLY A 56 -3.41 5.87 5.85
C GLY A 56 -2.30 4.83 5.89
N THR A 57 -1.59 4.79 7.01
CA THR A 57 -0.59 3.73 7.32
C THR A 57 0.58 3.68 6.32
N LEU A 58 0.85 4.77 5.60
CA LEU A 58 1.94 4.81 4.63
C LEU A 58 3.30 4.93 5.34
N ASP A 59 4.29 4.21 4.83
CA ASP A 59 5.68 4.33 5.26
C ASP A 59 6.39 5.49 4.55
N ARG A 60 7.50 5.97 5.11
CA ARG A 60 8.31 7.02 4.47
C ARG A 60 8.80 6.61 3.08
N ARG A 61 9.09 5.32 2.85
CA ARG A 61 9.68 4.80 1.61
C ARG A 61 8.78 4.95 0.38
N VAL A 62 7.45 5.02 0.57
CA VAL A 62 6.47 5.10 -0.54
C VAL A 62 6.02 6.54 -0.83
N LEU A 63 6.56 7.51 -0.10
CA LEU A 63 6.30 8.93 -0.28
C LEU A 63 7.61 9.63 -0.62
N LEU A 64 7.61 10.52 -1.60
CA LEU A 64 8.75 11.38 -1.90
C LEU A 64 8.35 12.84 -1.70
N THR A 65 9.28 13.67 -1.25
CA THR A 65 9.11 15.12 -1.33
C THR A 65 9.17 15.58 -2.79
N PRO A 66 8.68 16.79 -3.14
CA PRO A 66 8.79 17.30 -4.51
C PRO A 66 10.22 17.34 -5.04
N GLU A 67 11.19 17.66 -4.18
CA GLU A 67 12.62 17.65 -4.51
C GLU A 67 13.13 16.23 -4.79
N GLU A 68 12.80 15.27 -3.93
CA GLU A 68 13.17 13.86 -4.11
C GLU A 68 12.54 13.23 -5.35
N TRP A 69 11.31 13.62 -5.69
CA TRP A 69 10.63 13.19 -6.90
C TRP A 69 11.38 13.67 -8.16
N THR A 70 11.78 14.94 -8.18
CA THR A 70 12.56 15.53 -9.28
C THR A 70 13.90 14.84 -9.45
N GLU A 71 14.57 14.49 -8.34
CA GLU A 71 15.81 13.71 -8.36
C GLU A 71 15.58 12.29 -8.89
N ALA A 72 14.50 11.64 -8.45
CA ALA A 72 14.13 10.31 -8.91
C ALA A 72 13.82 10.29 -10.41
N GLU A 73 13.15 11.32 -10.94
CA GLU A 73 12.93 11.50 -12.38
C GLU A 73 14.25 11.67 -13.13
N ARG A 74 15.14 12.56 -12.66
CA ARG A 74 16.46 12.76 -13.31
C ARG A 74 17.28 11.47 -13.36
N ARG A 75 17.26 10.68 -12.28
CA ARG A 75 17.95 9.39 -12.21
C ARG A 75 17.33 8.35 -13.16
N ARG A 76 15.99 8.33 -13.28
CA ARG A 76 15.29 7.48 -14.26
C ARG A 76 15.67 7.87 -15.69
N ASP A 77 15.70 9.16 -15.99
CA ASP A 77 16.09 9.68 -17.31
C ASP A 77 17.56 9.39 -17.65
N ALA A 78 18.44 9.36 -16.63
CA ALA A 78 19.84 8.99 -16.78
C ALA A 78 20.05 7.47 -17.00
N GLY A 79 18.99 6.66 -16.95
CA GLY A 79 19.05 5.20 -17.16
C GLY A 79 19.66 4.43 -15.98
N GLU A 80 19.85 5.08 -14.83
CA GLU A 80 20.22 4.41 -13.58
C GLU A 80 18.95 3.84 -12.94
N GLU A 81 18.52 2.66 -13.40
CA GLU A 81 17.48 1.89 -12.72
C GLU A 81 17.95 1.47 -11.33
N ALA A 82 17.57 2.26 -10.32
CA ALA A 82 17.66 1.88 -8.92
C ALA A 82 16.61 0.80 -8.59
N PRO A 83 16.93 -0.14 -7.67
CA PRO A 83 16.18 -1.37 -7.51
C PRO A 83 14.74 -1.08 -7.12
N ALA A 84 13.84 -1.89 -7.70
CA ALA A 84 12.43 -1.99 -7.32
C ALA A 84 12.32 -1.84 -5.79
N ALA A 85 11.71 -0.74 -5.35
CA ALA A 85 11.42 -0.52 -3.95
C ALA A 85 10.50 -1.65 -3.49
N ALA A 86 11.11 -2.60 -2.79
CA ALA A 86 10.50 -3.81 -2.30
C ALA A 86 9.28 -3.49 -1.43
N GLU A 87 8.16 -4.08 -1.84
CA GLU A 87 7.05 -4.58 -1.03
C GLU A 87 6.82 -3.88 0.32
N GLY A 88 6.11 -2.76 0.27
CA GLY A 88 5.21 -2.34 1.35
C GLY A 88 3.83 -2.96 1.16
N SER A 89 3.76 -4.29 1.05
CA SER A 89 2.51 -5.02 1.24
C SER A 89 2.23 -5.05 2.74
N ASP A 90 1.41 -4.12 3.22
CA ASP A 90 0.62 -4.40 4.42
C ASP A 90 -0.77 -4.79 3.92
N ALA A 91 -0.87 -6.07 3.60
CA ALA A 91 -2.11 -6.79 3.60
C ALA A 91 -2.73 -6.69 5.00
N ASP A 92 -3.83 -5.95 5.14
CA ASP A 92 -4.95 -6.51 5.88
C ASP A 92 -5.82 -7.28 4.87
N ALA A 93 -5.27 -8.41 4.45
CA ALA A 93 -5.97 -9.48 3.77
C ALA A 93 -5.32 -10.78 4.24
N ALA A 94 -5.77 -11.25 5.39
CA ALA A 94 -5.47 -12.60 5.84
C ALA A 94 -5.79 -13.63 4.74
N GLY A 95 -4.80 -14.47 4.42
CA GLY A 95 -5.00 -15.79 3.82
C GLY A 95 -4.36 -15.96 2.44
N GLU A 96 -3.13 -16.48 2.45
CA GLU A 96 -2.42 -17.07 1.32
C GLU A 96 -3.16 -18.28 0.74
N GLY A 97 -2.95 -18.52 -0.55
CA GLY A 97 -3.37 -19.72 -1.26
C GLY A 97 -3.43 -19.48 -2.75
N GLU A 98 -2.29 -19.59 -3.42
CA GLU A 98 -2.16 -19.45 -4.87
C GLU A 98 -2.28 -20.81 -5.57
N GLY A 99 -3.10 -20.84 -6.63
CA GLY A 99 -3.06 -21.83 -7.71
C GLY A 99 -4.37 -22.63 -7.90
N PRO A 100 -4.66 -23.13 -9.12
CA PRO A 100 -4.45 -22.58 -10.46
C PRO A 100 -5.80 -22.16 -11.11
N ALA A 101 -5.73 -21.58 -12.30
CA ALA A 101 -6.89 -21.48 -13.19
C ALA A 101 -7.37 -22.91 -13.55
N ALA A 102 -8.32 -23.43 -12.80
CA ALA A 102 -9.15 -24.57 -13.16
C ALA A 102 -10.60 -24.15 -12.91
N ALA A 103 -11.45 -24.36 -13.91
CA ALA A 103 -12.88 -24.09 -13.81
C ALA A 103 -13.49 -24.96 -12.69
N ALA A 104 -13.51 -24.45 -11.47
CA ALA A 104 -14.13 -25.11 -10.34
C ALA A 104 -15.60 -24.69 -10.31
N GLU A 105 -16.47 -25.64 -10.68
CA GLU A 105 -17.91 -25.50 -10.64
C GLU A 105 -18.35 -24.97 -9.25
N GLY A 106 -18.97 -23.79 -9.25
CA GLY A 106 -19.54 -23.18 -8.07
C GLY A 106 -20.84 -23.85 -7.65
N VAL A 107 -21.20 -23.77 -6.37
CA VAL A 107 -22.46 -24.29 -5.86
C VAL A 107 -23.54 -23.22 -5.98
N THR A 108 -24.67 -23.55 -6.60
CA THR A 108 -25.85 -22.67 -6.65
C THR A 108 -26.77 -22.90 -5.45
N VAL A 109 -27.04 -21.85 -4.69
CA VAL A 109 -28.03 -21.86 -3.59
C VAL A 109 -29.07 -20.78 -3.86
N GLY A 110 -30.35 -21.16 -3.96
CA GLY A 110 -31.43 -20.20 -4.20
C GLY A 110 -31.27 -19.38 -5.49
N GLY A 111 -30.61 -19.94 -6.51
CA GLY A 111 -30.35 -19.26 -7.79
C GLY A 111 -29.08 -18.41 -7.84
N VAL A 112 -28.28 -18.36 -6.76
CA VAL A 112 -27.02 -17.62 -6.72
C VAL A 112 -25.83 -18.60 -6.75
N THR A 113 -24.96 -18.48 -7.75
CA THR A 113 -23.75 -19.31 -7.88
C THR A 113 -22.63 -18.78 -7.00
N ILE A 114 -22.14 -19.61 -6.08
CA ILE A 114 -21.02 -19.31 -5.20
C ILE A 114 -19.76 -20.00 -5.74
N PRO A 115 -18.71 -19.24 -6.13
CA PRO A 115 -17.43 -19.79 -6.56
C PRO A 115 -16.76 -20.66 -5.48
N ALA A 116 -16.13 -21.77 -5.89
CA ALA A 116 -15.51 -22.74 -4.99
C ALA A 116 -14.50 -22.13 -4.00
N HIS A 117 -13.67 -21.19 -4.47
CA HIS A 117 -12.66 -20.52 -3.63
C HIS A 117 -13.27 -19.72 -2.46
N LEU A 118 -14.54 -19.27 -2.56
CA LEU A 118 -15.23 -18.61 -1.45
C LEU A 118 -15.73 -19.61 -0.40
N LEU A 119 -16.14 -20.81 -0.83
CA LEU A 119 -16.53 -21.88 0.08
C LEU A 119 -15.33 -22.38 0.89
N GLU A 120 -14.17 -22.51 0.24
CA GLU A 120 -12.90 -22.89 0.87
C GLU A 120 -12.48 -21.86 1.92
N ARG A 121 -12.45 -20.56 1.56
CA ARG A 121 -12.18 -19.47 2.52
C ARG A 121 -13.14 -19.47 3.71
N SER A 122 -14.43 -19.73 3.47
CA SER A 122 -15.42 -19.82 4.55
C SER A 122 -15.18 -21.01 5.47
N LYS A 123 -14.78 -22.16 4.92
CA LYS A 123 -14.44 -23.37 5.69
C LYS A 123 -13.21 -23.13 6.57
N THR A 124 -12.11 -22.61 6.02
CA THR A 124 -10.90 -22.28 6.79
C THR A 124 -11.20 -21.32 7.94
N ARG A 125 -12.06 -20.32 7.71
CA ARG A 125 -12.49 -19.39 8.77
C ARG A 125 -13.27 -20.07 9.89
N ARG A 126 -14.12 -21.06 9.58
CA ARG A 126 -14.86 -21.83 10.61
C ARG A 126 -13.93 -22.72 11.44
N GLU A 127 -12.95 -23.33 10.78
CA GLU A 127 -11.91 -24.14 11.44
C GLU A 127 -11.10 -23.30 12.44
N VAL A 128 -10.72 -22.07 12.08
CA VAL A 128 -10.05 -21.12 13.00
C VAL A 128 -10.93 -20.73 14.18
N LEU A 129 -12.25 -20.64 13.97
CA LEU A 129 -13.23 -20.25 14.99
C LEU A 129 -13.76 -21.44 15.83
N GLY A 130 -13.27 -22.66 15.59
CA GLY A 130 -13.66 -23.85 16.34
C GLY A 130 -15.16 -24.19 16.25
N LYS A 131 -15.80 -23.88 15.12
CA LYS A 131 -17.21 -24.20 14.83
C LYS A 131 -17.36 -25.22 13.72
#